data_AF-A0A419JZI8-F1
#
_entry.id   AF-A0A419JZI8-F1
#
_cell.length_a   1.000
_cell.length_b   1.000
_cell.length_c   1.000
_cell.angle_alpha   90.00
_cell.angle_beta   90.00
_cell.angle_gamma   90.00
#
_symmetry.space_group_name_H-M   'P 1'
#
loop_
_entity.id
_entity.type
_entity.pdbx_description
1 polymer ?
#
loop_
_entity_poly.entity_id
_entity_poly.type
_entity_poly.pdbx_seq_one_letter_code
_entity_poly.pdbx_strand_id
1 'polypeptide(L)'
;MNLLACLQENMEKEGVENITCINKRWEDIEFGADIEPHDVVIASHSLAMLDMQEALAKMDAAAKKYVYIFTFAGRWIDEGLWEKIHGETRPSLPDYIYLYNILHDMSIYANVEIWDSEYEQRYGS
;
A
#
# COMPACT_ATOMS: atom_id res chain seq x y z
N MET A 1 -5.94 18.10 -9.22
CA MET A 1 -6.78 16.89 -9.22
C MET A 1 -6.11 15.87 -8.32
N ASN A 2 -6.79 15.35 -7.30
CA ASN A 2 -6.23 14.33 -6.41
C ASN A 2 -6.69 12.94 -6.86
N LEU A 3 -6.08 11.87 -6.32
CA LEU A 3 -6.38 10.48 -6.70
C LEU A 3 -7.87 10.14 -6.58
N LEU A 4 -8.52 10.63 -5.52
CA LEU A 4 -9.93 10.35 -5.26
C LEU A 4 -10.85 10.99 -6.30
N ALA A 5 -10.57 12.23 -6.71
CA ALA A 5 -11.32 12.90 -7.76
C ALA A 5 -11.19 12.16 -9.10
N CYS A 6 -9.99 11.65 -9.43
CA CYS A 6 -9.81 10.82 -10.63
C CYS A 6 -10.64 9.54 -10.56
N LEU A 7 -10.68 8.86 -9.40
CA LEU A 7 -11.48 7.66 -9.22
C LEU A 7 -12.98 7.96 -9.39
N GLN A 8 -13.48 9.03 -8.77
CA GLN A 8 -14.88 9.45 -8.89
C GLN A 8 -15.27 9.77 -10.33
N GLU A 9 -14.41 10.50 -11.05
CA GLU A 9 -14.64 10.80 -12.48
C GLU A 9 -14.69 9.53 -13.33
N ASN A 10 -13.81 8.56 -13.07
CA ASN A 10 -13.82 7.28 -13.78
C ASN A 10 -15.07 6.44 -13.45
N MET A 11 -15.49 6.41 -12.18
CA MET A 11 -16.73 5.76 -11.76
C MET A 11 -17.94 6.33 -12.50
N GLU A 12 -18.03 7.66 -12.62
CA GLU A 12 -19.10 8.33 -13.37
C GLU A 12 -19.06 7.98 -14.86
N LYS A 13 -17.87 8.03 -15.48
CA LYS A 13 -17.69 7.70 -16.90
C LYS A 13 -18.04 6.26 -17.24
N GLU A 14 -17.75 5.33 -16.33
CA GLU A 14 -17.95 3.89 -16.52
C GLU A 14 -19.28 3.37 -15.96
N GLY A 15 -20.05 4.21 -15.26
CA GLY A 15 -21.33 3.82 -14.65
C GLY A 15 -21.17 2.83 -13.50
N VAL A 16 -20.08 2.94 -12.74
CA VAL A 16 -19.75 2.03 -11.63
C VAL A 16 -20.30 2.59 -10.31
N GLU A 17 -21.32 1.92 -9.76
CA GLU A 17 -22.03 2.38 -8.56
C GLU A 17 -21.70 1.57 -7.29
N ASN A 18 -20.93 0.48 -7.41
CA ASN A 18 -20.62 -0.44 -6.30
C ASN A 18 -19.29 -0.14 -5.58
N ILE A 19 -18.76 1.07 -5.73
CA ILE A 19 -17.53 1.52 -5.06
C ILE A 19 -17.90 2.62 -4.05
N THR A 20 -17.46 2.45 -2.81
CA THR A 20 -17.59 3.47 -1.76
C THR A 20 -16.22 4.08 -1.48
N CYS A 21 -16.12 5.40 -1.61
CA CYS A 21 -14.89 6.16 -1.38
C CYS A 21 -14.85 6.72 0.03
N ILE A 22 -13.81 6.40 0.81
CA ILE A 22 -13.56 6.98 2.14
C ILE A 22 -12.28 7.82 2.09
N ASN A 23 -12.42 9.14 2.21
CA ASN A 23 -11.30 10.06 2.23
C ASN A 23 -10.75 10.24 3.65
N LYS A 24 -10.10 9.20 4.17
CA LYS A 24 -9.46 9.21 5.48
C LYS A 24 -8.09 8.54 5.40
N ARG A 25 -7.22 8.95 6.31
CA ARG A 25 -5.98 8.23 6.61
C ARG A 25 -6.32 6.86 7.21
N TRP A 26 -5.51 5.85 6.91
CA TRP A 26 -5.73 4.50 7.43
C TRP A 26 -5.70 4.46 8.96
N GLU A 27 -4.80 5.24 9.56
CA GLU A 27 -4.65 5.32 11.02
C GLU A 27 -5.92 5.89 11.68
N ASP A 28 -6.64 6.76 10.97
CA ASP A 28 -7.81 7.49 11.49
C ASP A 28 -9.16 6.78 11.18
N ILE A 29 -9.13 5.58 10.59
CA ILE A 29 -10.33 4.75 10.32
C ILE A 29 -10.84 4.09 11.61
N GLU A 30 -12.15 4.11 11.84
CA GLU A 30 -12.76 3.44 13.00
C GLU A 30 -13.71 2.31 12.56
N PHE A 31 -13.56 1.12 13.16
CA PHE A 31 -14.47 -0.01 12.91
C PHE A 31 -15.86 0.27 13.47
N GLY A 32 -16.90 -0.07 12.71
CA GLY A 32 -18.30 0.18 13.06
C GLY A 32 -18.81 1.60 12.76
N ALA A 33 -17.89 2.56 12.59
CA ALA A 33 -18.23 3.93 12.19
C ALA A 33 -17.90 4.17 10.71
N ASP A 34 -16.70 3.80 10.28
CA ASP A 34 -16.23 4.02 8.91
C ASP A 34 -16.30 2.75 8.06
N ILE A 35 -15.90 1.61 8.63
CA ILE A 35 -15.87 0.32 7.94
C ILE A 35 -16.31 -0.82 8.85
N GLU A 36 -16.86 -1.87 8.23
CA GLU A 36 -17.07 -3.18 8.84
C GLU A 36 -16.00 -4.16 8.32
N PRO A 37 -15.71 -5.26 9.02
CA PRO A 37 -14.80 -6.27 8.49
C PRO A 37 -15.28 -6.82 7.14
N HIS A 38 -14.38 -6.88 6.17
CA HIS A 38 -14.63 -7.30 4.79
C HIS A 38 -14.05 -8.69 4.51
N ASP A 39 -14.50 -9.36 3.45
CA ASP A 39 -13.93 -10.66 3.09
C ASP A 39 -12.43 -10.58 2.79
N VAL A 40 -12.02 -9.50 2.12
CA VAL A 40 -10.65 -9.29 1.65
C VAL A 40 -10.25 -7.84 1.91
N VAL A 41 -9.01 -7.66 2.37
CA VAL A 41 -8.33 -6.36 2.45
C VAL A 41 -7.19 -6.36 1.45
N ILE A 42 -7.05 -5.29 0.67
CA ILE A 42 -5.98 -5.11 -0.30
C ILE A 42 -5.26 -3.80 0.00
N ALA A 43 -3.94 -3.87 0.21
CA ALA A 43 -3.06 -2.73 0.28
C ALA A 43 -2.04 -2.84 -0.86
N SER A 44 -2.05 -1.89 -1.79
CA SER A 44 -1.18 -1.92 -2.97
C SER A 44 -0.33 -0.67 -3.04
N HIS A 45 0.98 -0.84 -2.81
CA HIS A 45 2.00 0.21 -2.80
C HIS A 45 1.65 1.44 -1.93
N SER A 46 0.85 1.23 -0.87
CA SER A 46 0.28 2.29 -0.03
C SER A 46 0.85 2.31 1.39
N LEU A 47 1.69 1.35 1.76
CA LEU A 47 2.19 1.19 3.12
C LEU A 47 3.32 2.19 3.41
N ALA A 48 2.97 3.29 4.08
CA ALA A 48 3.91 4.33 4.54
C ALA A 48 3.56 4.86 5.94
N MET A 49 2.89 4.05 6.75
CA MET A 49 2.44 4.42 8.10
C MET A 49 3.62 4.47 9.08
N LEU A 50 3.54 5.38 10.06
CA LEU A 50 4.56 5.53 11.11
C LEU A 50 4.63 4.30 12.01
N ASP A 51 3.47 3.79 12.44
CA ASP A 51 3.36 2.53 13.17
C ASP A 51 2.88 1.43 12.22
N MET A 52 3.85 0.70 11.67
CA MET A 52 3.57 -0.38 10.73
C MET A 52 2.91 -1.58 11.41
N GLN A 53 3.25 -1.86 12.67
CA GLN A 53 2.69 -3.00 13.40
C GLN A 53 1.21 -2.79 13.70
N GLU A 54 0.85 -1.60 14.19
CA GLU A 54 -0.55 -1.23 14.42
C GLU A 54 -1.35 -1.25 13.11
N ALA A 55 -0.78 -0.71 12.04
CA ALA A 55 -1.45 -0.69 10.74
C ALA A 55 -1.72 -2.10 10.19
N LEU A 56 -0.75 -3.03 10.33
CA LEU A 56 -0.91 -4.44 9.93
C LEU A 56 -1.93 -5.17 10.81
N ALA A 57 -1.90 -4.95 12.13
CA ALA A 57 -2.89 -5.51 13.05
C ALA A 57 -4.31 -5.04 12.73
N LYS A 58 -4.46 -3.76 12.36
CA LYS A 58 -5.73 -3.20 11.92
C LYS A 58 -6.20 -3.81 10.59
N MET A 59 -5.29 -4.09 9.65
CA MET A 59 -5.65 -4.76 8.40
C MET A 59 -6.09 -6.20 8.62
N ASP A 60 -5.42 -6.93 9.51
CA ASP A 60 -5.81 -8.28 9.93
C ASP A 60 -7.21 -8.29 10.55
N ALA A 61 -7.49 -7.37 11.48
CA ALA A 61 -8.80 -7.21 12.09
C ALA A 61 -9.90 -6.79 11.09
N ALA A 62 -9.54 -6.07 10.03
CA ALA A 62 -10.47 -5.66 8.98
C ALA A 62 -10.80 -6.79 7.99
N ALA A 63 -10.06 -7.89 7.99
CA ALA A 63 -10.24 -9.00 7.06
C ALA A 63 -10.90 -10.22 7.73
N LYS A 64 -11.89 -10.80 7.05
CA LYS A 64 -12.54 -12.06 7.46
C LYS A 64 -11.82 -13.28 6.90
N LYS A 65 -11.13 -13.15 5.77
CA LYS A 65 -10.49 -14.27 5.06
C LYS A 65 -9.04 -14.00 4.71
N TYR A 66 -8.77 -12.92 3.96
CA TYR A 66 -7.43 -12.67 3.42
C TYR A 66 -7.05 -11.19 3.44
N VAL A 67 -5.76 -10.94 3.70
CA VAL A 67 -5.10 -9.66 3.48
C VAL A 67 -4.08 -9.86 2.35
N TYR A 68 -4.17 -9.06 1.29
CA TYR A 68 -3.18 -9.02 0.22
C TYR A 68 -2.40 -7.72 0.27
N ILE A 69 -1.08 -7.84 0.44
CA ILE A 69 -0.16 -6.72 0.47
C ILE A 69 0.72 -6.78 -0.77
N PHE A 70 0.62 -5.78 -1.63
CA PHE A 70 1.54 -5.57 -2.74
C PHE A 70 2.53 -4.49 -2.35
N THR A 71 3.81 -4.86 -2.30
CA THR A 71 4.90 -3.97 -1.92
C THR A 71 6.10 -4.24 -2.82
N PHE A 72 7.12 -3.38 -2.69
CA PHE A 72 8.34 -3.53 -3.44
C PHE A 72 9.27 -4.52 -2.74
N ALA A 73 9.91 -5.39 -3.54
CA ALA A 73 10.99 -6.25 -3.11
C ALA A 73 12.29 -5.81 -3.79
N GLY A 74 13.34 -5.54 -3.01
CA GLY A 74 14.63 -5.07 -3.49
C GLY A 74 14.68 -3.57 -3.82
N ARG A 75 15.69 -3.17 -4.59
CA ARG A 75 15.96 -1.76 -4.94
C ARG A 75 15.03 -1.29 -6.05
N TRP A 76 13.94 -0.63 -5.67
CA TRP A 76 12.94 -0.10 -6.60
C TRP A 76 13.10 1.40 -6.91
N ILE A 77 14.00 2.12 -6.22
CA ILE A 77 14.32 3.52 -6.49
C ILE A 77 15.77 3.65 -6.95
N ASP A 78 15.98 4.45 -7.99
CA ASP A 78 17.30 4.85 -8.46
C ASP A 78 17.99 5.76 -7.42
N GLU A 79 18.99 5.20 -6.74
CA GLU A 79 19.83 5.92 -5.77
C GLU A 79 20.58 7.11 -6.42
N GLY A 80 20.93 7.00 -7.70
CA GLY A 80 21.67 8.03 -8.43
C GLY A 80 20.85 9.28 -8.72
N LEU A 81 19.53 9.17 -8.83
CA LEU A 81 18.65 10.33 -8.95
C LEU A 81 18.57 11.09 -7.62
N TRP A 82 18.46 10.38 -6.50
CA TRP A 82 18.41 10.99 -5.18
C TRP A 82 19.67 11.78 -4.88
N GLU A 83 20.84 11.19 -5.11
CA GLU A 83 22.13 11.87 -4.90
C GLU A 83 22.27 13.11 -5.78
N LYS A 84 21.81 13.06 -7.04
CA LYS A 84 21.84 14.23 -7.93
C LYS A 84 20.95 15.39 -7.47
N ILE A 85 19.80 15.08 -6.87
CA ILE A 85 18.83 16.09 -6.42
C ILE A 85 19.21 16.63 -5.04
N HIS A 86 19.64 15.76 -4.12
CA HIS A 86 19.81 16.08 -2.71
C HIS A 86 21.28 16.18 -2.25
N GLY A 87 22.24 15.71 -3.06
CA GLY A 87 23.67 15.78 -2.74
C GLY A 87 24.13 14.80 -1.66
N GLU A 88 23.28 13.85 -1.27
CA GLU A 88 23.56 12.86 -0.22
C GLU A 88 23.10 11.46 -0.64
N THR A 89 23.70 10.42 -0.05
CA THR A 89 23.24 9.05 -0.23
C THR A 89 21.90 8.85 0.45
N ARG A 90 20.94 8.26 -0.26
CA ARG A 90 19.62 7.99 0.30
C ARG A 90 19.69 6.95 1.42
N PRO A 91 18.95 7.12 2.52
CA PRO A 91 18.71 6.03 3.47
C PRO A 91 18.10 4.81 2.75
N SER A 92 18.57 3.62 3.08
CA SER A 92 17.97 2.38 2.58
C SER A 92 16.51 2.33 3.02
N LEU A 93 15.60 2.22 2.05
CA LEU A 93 14.21 1.96 2.37
C LEU A 93 14.05 0.50 2.85
N PRO A 94 13.11 0.26 3.77
CA PRO A 94 12.79 -1.10 4.19
C PRO A 94 12.36 -1.93 2.97
N ASP A 95 12.98 -3.10 2.82
CA ASP A 95 12.58 -4.12 1.86
C ASP A 95 11.32 -4.85 2.36
N TYR A 96 10.67 -5.66 1.51
CA TYR A 96 9.48 -6.46 1.86
C TYR A 96 9.68 -7.25 3.17
N ILE A 97 10.93 -7.68 3.44
CA ILE A 97 11.30 -8.45 4.63
C ILE A 97 10.97 -7.70 5.93
N TYR A 98 10.97 -6.37 5.92
CA TYR A 98 10.57 -5.56 7.06
C TYR A 98 9.11 -5.85 7.47
N LEU A 99 8.20 -5.90 6.49
CA LEU A 99 6.79 -6.22 6.73
C LEU A 99 6.64 -7.67 7.17
N TYR A 100 7.35 -8.59 6.52
CA TYR A 100 7.32 -10.01 6.87
C TYR A 100 7.77 -10.26 8.32
N ASN A 101 8.84 -9.59 8.76
CA ASN A 101 9.35 -9.74 10.12
C ASN A 101 8.35 -9.25 11.17
N ILE A 102 7.68 -8.12 10.93
CA ILE A 102 6.62 -7.63 11.83
C ILE A 102 5.46 -8.63 11.90
N LEU A 103 5.01 -9.15 10.76
CA LEU A 103 3.96 -10.17 10.71
C LEU A 103 4.39 -11.43 11.46
N HIS A 104 5.64 -11.87 11.26
CA HIS A 104 6.19 -13.02 11.95
C HIS A 104 6.23 -12.82 13.47
N ASP A 105 6.63 -11.63 13.96
CA ASP A 105 6.62 -11.28 15.38
C ASP A 105 5.19 -11.25 15.95
N MET A 106 4.19 -10.92 15.13
CA MET A 106 2.76 -11.04 15.44
C MET A 106 2.25 -12.48 15.36
N SER A 107 3.11 -13.48 15.13
CA SER A 107 2.77 -14.88 14.88
C SER A 107 1.91 -15.13 13.63
N ILE A 108 1.97 -14.21 12.66
CA ILE A 108 1.33 -14.32 11.34
C ILE A 108 2.38 -14.77 10.31
N TYR A 109 2.26 -16.02 9.86
CA TYR A 109 3.15 -16.60 8.85
C TYR A 109 2.60 -16.33 7.44
N ALA A 110 2.91 -15.15 6.90
CA ALA A 110 2.43 -14.74 5.59
C ALA A 110 3.01 -15.60 4.46
N ASN A 111 2.20 -15.88 3.43
CA ASN A 111 2.69 -16.39 2.17
C ASN A 111 3.35 -15.24 1.40
N VAL A 112 4.56 -15.45 0.87
CA VAL A 112 5.31 -14.45 0.11
C VAL A 112 5.61 -15.01 -1.27
N GLU A 113 5.23 -14.24 -2.29
CA GLU A 113 5.60 -14.48 -3.68
C GLU A 113 6.30 -13.22 -4.20
N ILE A 114 7.42 -13.41 -4.89
CA ILE A 114 8.20 -12.34 -5.50
C ILE A 114 8.26 -12.61 -6.99
N TRP A 115 7.87 -11.63 -7.78
CA TRP A 115 7.97 -11.66 -9.23
C TRP A 115 8.68 -10.42 -9.74
N ASP A 116 9.45 -10.58 -10.81
CA ASP A 116 10.07 -9.47 -11.52
C ASP A 116 8.98 -8.70 -12.30
N SER A 117 9.06 -7.37 -12.26
CA SER A 117 8.17 -6.49 -13.01
C SER A 117 8.98 -5.48 -13.78
N GLU A 118 8.86 -5.49 -15.11
CA GLU A 118 9.41 -4.44 -15.97
C GLU A 118 8.38 -3.31 -16.11
N TYR A 119 8.77 -2.09 -15.75
CA TYR A 119 7.94 -0.90 -15.92
C TYR A 119 8.53 0.00 -17.02
N GLU A 120 7.89 0.03 -18.19
CA GLU A 120 8.24 1.00 -19.24
C GLU A 120 7.53 2.33 -19.00
N GLN A 121 8.29 3.36 -18.63
CA GLN A 121 7.77 4.73 -18.59
C GLN A 121 8.17 5.49 -19.86
N ARG A 122 7.17 5.89 -20.65
CA ARG A 122 7.36 6.74 -21.84
C ARG A 122 7.11 8.19 -21.46
N TYR A 123 8.13 9.03 -21.59
CA TYR A 123 8.00 10.47 -21.48
C TYR A 123 7.69 11.05 -22.87
N GLY A 124 6.70 11.94 -22.94
CA GLY A 124 6.43 12.71 -24.15
C GLY A 124 7.61 13.66 -24.43
N SER A 125 8.02 13.72 -25.68
CA SER A 125 8.95 14.72 -26.22
C SER A 125 8.31 16.09 -26.31
#